data_AF-Q4CSF0-F1
#
_entry.id   AF-Q4CSF0-F1
#
_cell.length_a   1.000
_cell.length_b   1.000
_cell.length_c   1.000
_cell.angle_alpha   90.00
_cell.angle_beta   90.00
_cell.angle_gamma   90.00
#
_symmetry.space_group_name_H-M   'P 1'
#
loop_
_entity.id
_entity.type
_entity.pdbx_description
1 polymer ?
#
loop_
_entity_poly.entity_id
_entity_poly.type
_entity_poly.pdbx_seq_one_letter_code
_entity_poly.pdbx_strand_id
1 'polypeptide(L)'
;MLGITSALLCVTAGRAALVASELQKLVPVLLPLLDPPIAKGVNVSAAQLIVASGHTSRRNDVHLPDCPVMAHALPLTALAEHSAFLRHPCRACLKRRVHFLSSEHFCMHLEEKCSQGGGGMPAEWESIAAGQFGLFTHFTDEFVMYATSRREPGWTWLVYDKERPEGHRLVVVNFPANRVPLVLGLWPLAVINMTESRLLSAIGARTKTSAAESSPAPWSRAARNPLVAEASTATVAAMAAAVTDTVDGLDGSLSSIRAQVAQEAVLKMNWGFVLQQWKQAESYYESAERERKVQAQRTKMEREAALAEMSKLRDSGATILTSDTVEITVAGSDAVPEKASRDLKASTQTTKEPRKEEEETAGVGTANQDPHCTQLEDGTWQYAYKNGDLTLLRPDGTRVFKKSDLTTTVFADGSTLYEYPNKTSILDRVDGVRVTTFADGTTKEGRYK
;
A
#
# COMPACT_ATOMS: atom_id res chain seq x y z
N MET A 1 3.02 40.32 5.01
CA MET A 1 2.96 39.06 4.22
C MET A 1 2.75 37.78 5.08
N LEU A 2 2.20 37.85 6.29
CA LEU A 2 2.00 36.67 7.17
C LEU A 2 0.54 36.19 7.29
N GLY A 3 -0.39 36.76 6.51
CA GLY A 3 -1.83 36.44 6.61
C GLY A 3 -2.29 35.19 5.84
N ILE A 4 -1.47 34.65 4.91
CA ILE A 4 -1.93 33.65 3.93
C ILE A 4 -1.84 32.21 4.44
N THR A 5 -0.91 31.91 5.35
CA THR A 5 -0.81 30.57 5.96
C THR A 5 -2.07 30.23 6.77
N SER A 6 -2.74 31.22 7.36
CA SER A 6 -3.83 30.99 8.31
C SER A 6 -5.07 30.33 7.70
N ALA A 7 -5.55 30.81 6.54
CA ALA A 7 -6.81 30.30 5.97
C ALA A 7 -6.70 28.85 5.44
N LEU A 8 -5.55 28.47 4.87
CA LEU A 8 -5.33 27.10 4.37
C LEU A 8 -5.09 26.12 5.52
N LEU A 9 -4.38 26.58 6.57
CA LEU A 9 -4.26 25.84 7.82
C LEU A 9 -5.65 25.63 8.44
N CYS A 10 -6.58 26.58 8.36
CA CYS A 10 -7.93 26.43 8.90
C CYS A 10 -8.75 25.32 8.20
N VAL A 11 -8.74 25.21 6.87
CA VAL A 11 -9.54 24.19 6.16
C VAL A 11 -8.99 22.78 6.42
N THR A 12 -7.67 22.63 6.37
CA THR A 12 -7.00 21.34 6.64
C THR A 12 -7.12 20.94 8.12
N ALA A 13 -6.93 21.88 9.04
CA ALA A 13 -7.14 21.66 10.47
C ALA A 13 -8.60 21.31 10.79
N GLY A 14 -9.56 21.95 10.12
CA GLY A 14 -10.98 21.63 10.25
C GLY A 14 -11.28 20.17 9.86
N ARG A 15 -10.72 19.70 8.74
CA ARG A 15 -10.87 18.30 8.32
C ARG A 15 -10.20 17.33 9.29
N ALA A 16 -8.97 17.61 9.72
CA ALA A 16 -8.26 16.76 10.68
C ALA A 16 -9.03 16.65 12.01
N ALA A 17 -9.58 17.75 12.51
CA ALA A 17 -10.39 17.77 13.72
C ALA A 17 -11.70 16.96 13.59
N LEU A 18 -12.38 17.06 12.45
CA LEU A 18 -13.59 16.27 12.17
C LEU A 18 -13.29 14.77 12.12
N VAL A 19 -12.22 14.37 11.41
CA VAL A 19 -11.77 12.98 11.33
C VAL A 19 -11.42 12.44 12.72
N ALA A 20 -10.67 13.21 13.52
CA ALA A 20 -10.29 12.82 14.87
C ALA A 20 -11.51 12.67 15.80
N SER A 21 -12.45 13.61 15.75
CA SER A 21 -13.70 13.56 16.51
C SER A 21 -14.55 12.34 16.15
N GLU A 22 -14.63 12.00 14.87
CA GLU A 22 -15.37 10.83 14.41
C GLU A 22 -14.70 9.52 14.84
N LEU A 23 -13.37 9.42 14.71
CA LEU A 23 -12.60 8.28 15.20
C LEU A 23 -12.78 8.08 16.71
N GLN A 24 -12.79 9.16 17.50
CA GLN A 24 -12.98 9.09 18.95
C GLN A 24 -14.33 8.44 19.33
N LYS A 25 -15.36 8.59 18.51
CA LYS A 25 -16.68 7.95 18.72
C LYS A 25 -16.72 6.50 18.24
N LEU A 26 -16.11 6.20 17.10
CA LEU A 26 -16.21 4.89 16.44
C LEU A 26 -15.22 3.85 16.97
N VAL A 27 -13.99 4.26 17.31
CA VAL A 27 -12.93 3.33 17.73
C VAL A 27 -13.31 2.54 18.99
N PRO A 28 -13.85 3.14 20.07
CA PRO A 28 -14.25 2.38 21.27
C PRO A 28 -15.32 1.30 21.02
N VAL A 29 -16.12 1.48 19.96
CA VAL A 29 -17.13 0.51 19.52
C VAL A 29 -16.50 -0.60 18.68
N LEU A 30 -15.48 -0.28 17.86
CA LEU A 30 -14.82 -1.24 16.99
C LEU A 30 -13.86 -2.18 17.75
N LEU A 31 -13.06 -1.66 18.69
CA LEU A 31 -11.97 -2.41 19.32
C LEU A 31 -12.40 -3.77 19.93
N PRO A 32 -13.52 -3.87 20.67
CA PRO A 32 -13.99 -5.15 21.20
C PRO A 32 -14.50 -6.13 20.13
N LEU A 33 -14.79 -5.62 18.92
CA LEU A 33 -15.25 -6.40 17.78
C LEU A 33 -14.10 -6.83 16.87
N LEU A 34 -12.85 -6.45 17.14
CA LEU A 34 -11.70 -6.94 16.37
C LEU A 34 -11.40 -8.39 16.73
N ASP A 35 -10.61 -9.05 15.87
CA ASP A 35 -10.13 -10.41 16.13
C ASP A 35 -8.59 -10.43 15.98
N PRO A 36 -7.84 -10.53 17.09
CA PRO A 36 -8.33 -10.65 18.46
C PRO A 36 -8.97 -9.34 18.97
N PRO A 37 -9.88 -9.42 19.95
CA PRO A 37 -10.48 -8.22 20.55
C PRO A 37 -9.44 -7.42 21.32
N ILE A 38 -9.48 -6.09 21.17
CA ILE A 38 -8.60 -5.17 21.91
C ILE A 38 -9.39 -4.57 23.08
N ALA A 39 -8.80 -4.62 24.28
CA ALA A 39 -9.42 -4.09 25.48
C ALA A 39 -9.74 -2.58 25.36
N LYS A 40 -10.84 -2.15 25.97
CA LYS A 40 -11.21 -0.72 26.02
C LYS A 40 -10.16 0.06 26.82
N GLY A 41 -9.82 1.26 26.34
CA GLY A 41 -8.84 2.16 26.96
C GLY A 41 -7.40 1.97 26.49
N VAL A 42 -7.11 0.97 25.67
CA VAL A 42 -5.80 0.85 25.01
C VAL A 42 -5.65 1.96 23.98
N ASN A 43 -4.54 2.68 24.03
CA ASN A 43 -4.19 3.66 23.00
C ASN A 43 -3.78 2.92 21.73
N VAL A 44 -4.55 3.08 20.67
CA VAL A 44 -4.30 2.47 19.36
C VAL A 44 -3.94 3.55 18.37
N SER A 45 -2.80 3.39 17.70
CA SER A 45 -2.36 4.30 16.63
C SER A 45 -3.22 4.14 15.37
N ALA A 46 -3.27 5.18 14.54
CA ALA A 46 -3.95 5.12 13.24
C ALA A 46 -3.40 3.97 12.37
N ALA A 47 -2.09 3.74 12.39
CA ALA A 47 -1.44 2.64 11.67
C ALA A 47 -1.96 1.25 12.12
N GLN A 48 -2.10 1.03 13.42
CA GLN A 48 -2.66 -0.21 13.96
C GLN A 48 -4.13 -0.39 13.55
N LEU A 49 -4.93 0.69 13.61
CA LEU A 49 -6.33 0.66 13.16
C LEU A 49 -6.44 0.33 11.67
N ILE A 50 -5.59 0.93 10.83
CA ILE A 50 -5.52 0.64 9.39
C ILE A 50 -5.27 -0.85 9.16
N VAL A 51 -4.24 -1.42 9.79
CA VAL A 51 -3.87 -2.84 9.61
C VAL A 51 -5.00 -3.76 10.10
N ALA A 52 -5.54 -3.49 11.29
CA ALA A 52 -6.59 -4.30 11.91
C ALA A 52 -7.94 -4.23 11.16
N SER A 53 -8.19 -3.14 10.43
CA SER A 53 -9.42 -2.95 9.65
C SER A 53 -9.26 -3.26 8.15
N GLY A 54 -8.02 -3.32 7.64
CA GLY A 54 -7.75 -3.50 6.21
C GLY A 54 -7.71 -4.96 5.75
N HIS A 55 -7.42 -5.91 6.64
CA HIS A 55 -7.14 -7.31 6.28
C HIS A 55 -8.38 -8.20 6.12
N THR A 56 -9.60 -7.66 6.11
CA THR A 56 -10.76 -8.50 5.84
C THR A 56 -10.87 -8.74 4.34
N SER A 57 -10.58 -9.97 3.92
CA SER A 57 -11.01 -10.47 2.62
C SER A 57 -12.46 -10.04 2.44
N ARG A 58 -12.72 -9.18 1.43
CA ARG A 58 -14.04 -8.60 1.17
C ARG A 58 -15.16 -9.63 1.13
N ARG A 59 -14.82 -10.90 0.90
CA ARG A 59 -15.76 -12.02 0.82
C ARG A 59 -16.31 -12.48 2.16
N ASN A 60 -15.66 -12.19 3.29
CA ASN A 60 -16.01 -12.81 4.58
C ASN A 60 -16.57 -11.84 5.63
N ASP A 61 -16.58 -10.54 5.38
CA ASP A 61 -17.23 -9.60 6.29
C ASP A 61 -18.75 -9.62 6.04
N VAL A 62 -19.41 -10.62 6.64
CA VAL A 62 -20.86 -10.77 6.58
C VAL A 62 -21.50 -9.58 7.31
N HIS A 63 -22.30 -8.81 6.58
CA HIS A 63 -23.11 -7.75 7.16
C HIS A 63 -24.21 -8.33 8.05
N LEU A 64 -24.66 -7.57 9.04
CA LEU A 64 -25.90 -7.92 9.75
C LEU A 64 -27.07 -7.96 8.76
N PRO A 65 -28.04 -8.89 8.91
CA PRO A 65 -29.20 -8.97 8.02
C PRO A 65 -29.95 -7.64 7.88
N ASP A 66 -30.12 -6.92 8.99
CA ASP A 66 -30.79 -5.62 9.06
C ASP A 66 -29.80 -4.44 9.07
N CYS A 67 -28.69 -4.55 8.36
CA CYS A 67 -27.69 -3.49 8.31
C CYS A 67 -28.28 -2.21 7.69
N PRO A 68 -28.42 -1.10 8.44
CA PRO A 68 -29.07 0.11 7.93
C PRO A 68 -28.29 0.78 6.79
N VAL A 69 -26.97 0.52 6.72
CA VAL A 69 -26.12 1.00 5.62
C VAL A 69 -26.41 0.25 4.33
N MET A 70 -26.56 -1.08 4.40
CA MET A 70 -26.88 -1.89 3.23
C MET A 70 -28.33 -1.68 2.78
N ALA A 71 -29.23 -1.39 3.71
CA ALA A 71 -30.59 -0.96 3.42
C ALA A 71 -30.68 0.51 2.91
N HIS A 72 -29.55 1.20 2.73
CA HIS A 72 -29.46 2.61 2.34
C HIS A 72 -30.20 3.60 3.26
N ALA A 73 -30.58 3.17 4.47
CA ALA A 73 -31.23 4.01 5.47
C ALA A 73 -30.23 4.91 6.23
N LEU A 74 -28.94 4.56 6.21
CA LEU A 74 -27.88 5.30 6.92
C LEU A 74 -26.60 5.38 6.08
N PRO A 75 -26.12 6.57 5.67
CA PRO A 75 -24.84 6.69 4.97
C PRO A 75 -23.65 6.37 5.89
N LEU A 76 -22.55 5.84 5.31
CA LEU A 76 -21.33 5.50 6.03
C LEU A 76 -20.69 6.69 6.78
N THR A 77 -20.95 7.92 6.32
CA THR A 77 -20.44 9.15 6.93
C THR A 77 -21.20 9.57 8.18
N ALA A 78 -22.41 9.05 8.42
CA ALA A 78 -23.25 9.42 9.55
C ALA A 78 -23.22 8.38 10.70
N LEU A 79 -22.37 7.35 10.60
CA LEU A 79 -22.34 6.25 11.58
C LEU A 79 -22.05 6.72 13.00
N ALA A 80 -21.17 7.71 13.15
CA ALA A 80 -20.76 8.23 14.46
C ALA A 80 -21.84 9.06 15.17
N GLU A 81 -22.85 9.52 14.44
CA GLU A 81 -23.96 10.32 14.96
C GLU A 81 -25.21 9.46 15.22
N HIS A 82 -25.28 8.28 14.61
CA HIS A 82 -26.44 7.41 14.69
C HIS A 82 -26.39 6.49 15.91
N SER A 83 -26.99 6.94 17.02
CA SER A 83 -26.97 6.23 18.32
C SER A 83 -27.43 4.77 18.25
N ALA A 84 -28.45 4.44 17.45
CA ALA A 84 -28.92 3.05 17.32
C ALA A 84 -27.91 2.15 16.60
N PHE A 85 -27.15 2.69 15.64
CA PHE A 85 -26.07 1.93 14.97
C PHE A 85 -24.93 1.67 15.95
N LEU A 86 -24.58 2.64 16.80
CA LEU A 86 -23.51 2.46 17.80
C LEU A 86 -23.87 1.43 18.88
N ARG A 87 -25.17 1.19 19.14
CA ARG A 87 -25.63 0.11 20.05
C ARG A 87 -25.54 -1.27 19.41
N HIS A 88 -25.84 -1.38 18.11
CA HIS A 88 -25.82 -2.63 17.34
C HIS A 88 -25.07 -2.45 16.01
N PRO A 89 -23.74 -2.28 16.07
CA PRO A 89 -22.96 -1.91 14.90
C PRO A 89 -22.82 -3.08 13.93
N CYS A 90 -23.00 -2.81 12.64
CA CYS A 90 -22.55 -3.73 11.61
C CYS A 90 -21.01 -3.68 11.51
N ARG A 91 -20.33 -4.75 11.95
CA ARG A 91 -18.86 -4.84 12.00
C ARG A 91 -18.19 -4.44 10.68
N ALA A 92 -18.68 -4.94 9.55
CA ALA A 92 -18.16 -4.65 8.22
C ALA A 92 -18.20 -3.14 7.88
N CYS A 93 -19.34 -2.48 8.10
CA CYS A 93 -19.51 -1.04 7.89
C CYS A 93 -18.63 -0.22 8.83
N LEU A 94 -18.57 -0.59 10.10
CA LEU A 94 -17.76 0.09 11.10
C LEU A 94 -16.26 -0.01 10.78
N LYS A 95 -15.77 -1.22 10.45
CA LYS A 95 -14.40 -1.44 9.98
C LYS A 95 -14.10 -0.58 8.77
N ARG A 96 -14.96 -0.59 7.75
CA ARG A 96 -14.77 0.20 6.52
C ARG A 96 -14.67 1.70 6.81
N ARG A 97 -15.53 2.25 7.68
CA ARG A 97 -15.50 3.68 8.02
C ARG A 97 -14.26 4.04 8.86
N VAL A 98 -13.95 3.25 9.88
CA VAL A 98 -12.75 3.48 10.71
C VAL A 98 -11.48 3.35 9.87
N HIS A 99 -11.41 2.38 8.95
CA HIS A 99 -10.29 2.22 8.03
C HIS A 99 -10.07 3.48 7.19
N PHE A 100 -11.15 3.99 6.59
CA PHE A 100 -11.12 5.21 5.79
C PHE A 100 -10.61 6.41 6.60
N LEU A 101 -11.24 6.67 7.75
CA LEU A 101 -10.88 7.81 8.62
C LEU A 101 -9.46 7.69 9.17
N SER A 102 -9.05 6.49 9.59
CA SER A 102 -7.70 6.24 10.10
C SER A 102 -6.66 6.46 9.01
N SER A 103 -6.97 6.07 7.76
CA SER A 103 -6.12 6.33 6.61
C SER A 103 -6.00 7.82 6.32
N GLU A 104 -7.10 8.57 6.33
CA GLU A 104 -7.05 10.04 6.16
C GLU A 104 -6.21 10.71 7.25
N HIS A 105 -6.47 10.36 8.52
CA HIS A 105 -5.71 10.89 9.65
C HIS A 105 -4.22 10.56 9.53
N PHE A 106 -3.90 9.32 9.15
CA PHE A 106 -2.53 8.88 8.93
C PHE A 106 -1.85 9.67 7.80
N CYS A 107 -2.48 9.83 6.64
CA CYS A 107 -1.92 10.60 5.52
C CYS A 107 -1.66 12.06 5.90
N MET A 108 -2.63 12.73 6.53
CA MET A 108 -2.48 14.13 6.95
C MET A 108 -1.35 14.29 7.98
N HIS A 109 -1.29 13.41 8.97
CA HIS A 109 -0.23 13.44 9.96
C HIS A 109 1.16 13.18 9.34
N LEU A 110 1.25 12.23 8.42
CA LEU A 110 2.51 11.93 7.74
C LEU A 110 2.95 13.08 6.82
N GLU A 111 2.03 13.68 6.06
CA GLU A 111 2.30 14.87 5.24
C GLU A 111 2.81 16.03 6.09
N GLU A 112 2.18 16.26 7.25
CA GLU A 112 2.60 17.28 8.20
C GLU A 112 4.03 17.02 8.69
N LYS A 113 4.34 15.80 9.13
CA LYS A 113 5.69 15.39 9.56
C LYS A 113 6.73 15.53 8.45
N CYS A 114 6.34 15.16 7.23
CA CYS A 114 7.14 15.34 6.03
C CYS A 114 7.38 16.82 5.69
N SER A 115 6.53 17.74 6.12
CA SER A 115 6.64 19.18 5.81
C SER A 115 7.15 20.03 6.99
N GLN A 116 7.30 19.45 8.19
CA GLN A 116 7.61 20.15 9.44
C GLN A 116 9.05 20.68 9.55
N GLY A 117 9.91 20.49 8.54
CA GLY A 117 11.31 20.92 8.62
C GLY A 117 11.95 21.19 7.27
N GLY A 118 12.54 22.38 7.10
CA GLY A 118 13.43 22.72 5.99
C GLY A 118 14.89 22.33 6.27
N GLY A 119 15.10 21.21 6.97
CA GLY A 119 16.44 20.72 7.27
C GLY A 119 17.16 20.32 5.98
N GLY A 120 18.46 20.60 5.91
CA GLY A 120 19.30 20.09 4.82
C GLY A 120 19.22 18.56 4.73
N MET A 121 19.40 18.03 3.53
CA MET A 121 19.40 16.59 3.29
C MET A 121 20.54 15.92 4.08
N PRO A 122 20.25 14.93 4.94
CA PRO A 122 21.32 14.17 5.60
C PRO A 122 22.18 13.42 4.58
N ALA A 123 23.50 13.48 4.71
CA ALA A 123 24.43 12.80 3.79
C ALA A 123 24.20 11.27 3.72
N GLU A 124 23.77 10.67 4.82
CA GLU A 124 23.41 9.25 4.86
C GLU A 124 22.20 8.93 3.97
N TRP A 125 21.19 9.80 3.98
CA TRP A 125 20.02 9.64 3.10
C TRP A 125 20.39 9.85 1.63
N GLU A 126 21.23 10.85 1.34
CA GLU A 126 21.75 11.08 0.00
C GLU A 126 22.48 9.84 -0.53
N SER A 127 23.32 9.20 0.29
CA SER A 127 24.02 7.96 -0.05
C SER A 127 23.07 6.81 -0.34
N ILE A 128 22.03 6.62 0.49
CA ILE A 128 21.02 5.57 0.29
C ILE A 128 20.27 5.78 -1.03
N ALA A 129 19.80 7.00 -1.29
CA ALA A 129 19.09 7.33 -2.52
C ALA A 129 20.01 7.23 -3.75
N ALA A 130 21.25 7.72 -3.67
CA ALA A 130 22.23 7.62 -4.74
C ALA A 130 22.63 6.16 -5.01
N GLY A 131 22.69 5.31 -3.99
CA GLY A 131 22.96 3.88 -4.15
C GLY A 131 21.94 3.16 -5.03
N GLN A 132 20.67 3.60 -5.02
CA GLN A 132 19.61 3.01 -5.82
C GLN A 132 19.35 3.74 -7.15
N PHE A 133 19.38 5.07 -7.17
CA PHE A 133 19.01 5.89 -8.33
C PHE A 133 20.22 6.52 -9.05
N GLY A 134 21.44 6.21 -8.59
CA GLY A 134 22.71 6.78 -9.06
C GLY A 134 22.97 8.18 -8.54
N LEU A 135 22.02 9.10 -8.74
CA LEU A 135 22.08 10.48 -8.28
C LEU A 135 20.80 10.85 -7.54
N PHE A 136 20.91 11.69 -6.51
CA PHE A 136 19.75 12.17 -5.77
C PHE A 136 18.78 12.97 -6.67
N THR A 137 19.30 13.70 -7.66
CA THR A 137 18.48 14.43 -8.63
C THR A 137 17.58 13.49 -9.44
N HIS A 138 18.10 12.33 -9.86
CA HIS A 138 17.29 11.33 -10.56
C HIS A 138 16.19 10.77 -9.67
N PHE A 139 16.51 10.51 -8.40
CA PHE A 139 15.50 10.10 -7.42
C PHE A 139 14.38 11.16 -7.29
N THR A 140 14.74 12.44 -7.17
CA THR A 140 13.73 13.52 -7.07
C THR A 140 12.91 13.66 -8.34
N ASP A 141 13.54 13.53 -9.51
CA ASP A 141 12.86 13.58 -10.80
C ASP A 141 11.88 12.43 -10.93
N GLU A 142 12.27 11.21 -10.53
CA GLU A 142 11.37 10.05 -10.52
C GLU A 142 10.21 10.25 -9.54
N PHE A 143 10.47 10.72 -8.33
CA PHE A 143 9.42 10.93 -7.34
C PHE A 143 8.38 11.98 -7.81
N VAL A 144 8.86 13.07 -8.42
CA VAL A 144 8.01 14.10 -9.04
C VAL A 144 7.28 13.54 -10.28
N MET A 145 7.95 12.76 -11.12
CA MET A 145 7.36 12.12 -12.29
C MET A 145 6.20 11.20 -11.90
N TYR A 146 6.37 10.36 -10.88
CA TYR A 146 5.29 9.51 -10.37
C TYR A 146 4.14 10.33 -9.78
N ALA A 147 4.42 11.45 -9.11
CA ALA A 147 3.38 12.32 -8.57
C ALA A 147 2.56 13.03 -9.66
N THR A 148 3.23 13.46 -10.72
CA THR A 148 2.61 14.23 -11.82
C THR A 148 1.89 13.36 -12.84
N SER A 149 2.38 12.14 -13.09
CA SER A 149 1.81 11.17 -14.05
C SER A 149 0.49 10.52 -13.60
N ARG A 150 0.00 10.86 -12.40
CA ARG A 150 -1.26 10.30 -11.89
C ARG A 150 -2.46 10.71 -12.73
N ARG A 151 -3.30 9.72 -13.05
CA ARG A 151 -4.62 9.97 -13.65
C ARG A 151 -5.63 10.48 -12.63
N GLU A 152 -5.57 9.96 -11.40
CA GLU A 152 -6.53 10.28 -10.32
C GLU A 152 -5.87 11.00 -9.14
N PRO A 153 -6.59 11.93 -8.49
CA PRO A 153 -6.10 12.60 -7.28
C PRO A 153 -5.86 11.61 -6.15
N GLY A 154 -4.82 11.85 -5.35
CA GLY A 154 -4.49 11.00 -4.21
C GLY A 154 -3.08 11.24 -3.69
N TRP A 155 -2.40 10.18 -3.25
CA TRP A 155 -1.12 10.28 -2.56
C TRP A 155 -0.03 9.46 -3.24
N THR A 156 1.08 10.11 -3.55
CA THR A 156 2.28 9.44 -4.06
C THR A 156 3.20 9.18 -2.89
N TRP A 157 3.56 7.92 -2.69
CA TRP A 157 4.28 7.46 -1.52
C TRP A 157 5.69 7.07 -1.89
N LEU A 158 6.63 7.42 -1.04
CA LEU A 158 7.92 6.74 -0.95
C LEU A 158 7.80 5.70 0.15
N VAL A 159 8.09 4.44 -0.18
CA VAL A 159 7.96 3.32 0.75
C VAL A 159 9.23 2.50 0.80
N TYR A 160 9.44 1.83 1.93
CA TYR A 160 10.44 0.79 2.12
C TYR A 160 9.77 -0.58 1.92
N ASP A 161 10.36 -1.37 1.02
CA ASP A 161 9.95 -2.71 0.67
C ASP A 161 11.07 -3.71 1.00
N LYS A 162 10.91 -4.48 2.08
CA LYS A 162 11.91 -5.49 2.53
C LYS A 162 12.01 -6.66 1.55
N GLU A 163 10.98 -6.92 0.75
CA GLU A 163 10.95 -8.07 -0.17
C GLU A 163 11.87 -7.85 -1.37
N ARG A 164 12.28 -6.59 -1.62
CA ARG A 164 13.23 -6.25 -2.67
C ARG A 164 14.68 -6.44 -2.22
N PRO A 165 15.61 -6.68 -3.17
CA PRO A 165 17.03 -6.74 -2.88
C PRO A 165 17.53 -5.41 -2.29
N GLU A 166 18.61 -5.45 -1.51
CA GLU A 166 19.12 -4.34 -0.69
C GLU A 166 19.26 -3.01 -1.43
N GLY A 167 19.74 -3.03 -2.68
CA GLY A 167 19.88 -1.82 -3.51
C GLY A 167 18.59 -1.29 -4.14
N HIS A 168 17.42 -1.92 -3.89
CA HIS A 168 16.15 -1.57 -4.55
C HIS A 168 14.98 -1.48 -3.58
N ARG A 169 15.24 -1.30 -2.27
CA ARG A 169 14.20 -1.28 -1.23
C ARG A 169 13.38 0.02 -1.22
N LEU A 170 13.87 1.12 -1.80
CA LEU A 170 13.05 2.32 -1.98
C LEU A 170 12.10 2.12 -3.16
N VAL A 171 10.81 2.35 -2.96
CA VAL A 171 9.83 2.24 -4.04
C VAL A 171 8.93 3.46 -4.03
N VAL A 172 8.70 4.03 -5.21
CA VAL A 172 7.68 5.06 -5.39
C VAL A 172 6.39 4.40 -5.85
N VAL A 173 5.29 4.62 -5.12
CA VAL A 173 3.99 4.01 -5.42
C VAL A 173 2.86 5.03 -5.39
N ASN A 174 1.94 4.91 -6.33
CA ASN A 174 0.75 5.74 -6.40
C ASN A 174 -0.46 4.98 -5.86
N PHE A 175 -1.05 5.46 -4.77
CA PHE A 175 -2.30 4.92 -4.25
C PHE A 175 -3.46 5.91 -4.39
N PRO A 176 -4.66 5.44 -4.81
CA PRO A 176 -5.83 6.29 -4.90
C PRO A 176 -6.32 6.72 -3.51
N ALA A 177 -6.76 7.98 -3.42
CA ALA A 177 -7.48 8.58 -2.30
C ALA A 177 -7.07 8.14 -0.88
N ASN A 178 -7.69 7.10 -0.33
CA ASN A 178 -7.57 6.69 1.08
C ASN A 178 -6.81 5.37 1.26
N ARG A 179 -6.20 4.82 0.21
CA ARG A 179 -5.35 3.63 0.35
C ARG A 179 -3.97 4.02 0.85
N VAL A 180 -3.48 3.26 1.83
CA VAL A 180 -2.20 3.49 2.49
C VAL A 180 -1.29 2.26 2.31
N PRO A 181 0.03 2.43 2.14
CA PRO A 181 0.95 1.33 1.87
C PRO A 181 0.95 0.21 2.92
N LEU A 182 0.61 0.55 4.17
CA LEU A 182 0.58 -0.38 5.31
C LEU A 182 -0.32 -1.60 5.08
N VAL A 183 -1.39 -1.48 4.28
CA VAL A 183 -2.28 -2.62 3.97
C VAL A 183 -1.64 -3.63 3.04
N LEU A 184 -0.54 -3.26 2.39
CA LEU A 184 0.24 -4.12 1.49
C LEU A 184 1.55 -4.58 2.14
N GLY A 185 1.73 -4.33 3.44
CA GLY A 185 2.99 -4.65 4.12
C GLY A 185 4.16 -3.73 3.76
N LEU A 186 3.91 -2.61 3.09
CA LEU A 186 4.92 -1.63 2.72
C LEU A 186 5.06 -0.58 3.82
N TRP A 187 6.29 -0.18 4.16
CA TRP A 187 6.52 0.81 5.22
C TRP A 187 6.61 2.22 4.64
N PRO A 188 5.70 3.14 4.98
CA PRO A 188 5.69 4.49 4.43
C PRO A 188 6.84 5.33 4.99
N LEU A 189 7.60 5.98 4.10
CA LEU A 189 8.73 6.85 4.45
C LEU A 189 8.37 8.33 4.25
N ALA A 190 7.78 8.64 3.09
CA ALA A 190 7.37 10.00 2.72
C ALA A 190 6.12 9.98 1.87
N VAL A 191 5.46 11.14 1.75
CA VAL A 191 4.24 11.27 0.93
C VAL A 191 4.17 12.64 0.26
N ILE A 192 3.68 12.66 -0.99
CA ILE A 192 3.31 13.86 -1.75
C ILE A 192 1.78 13.87 -1.89
N ASN A 193 1.17 14.96 -1.41
CA ASN A 193 -0.27 15.17 -1.49
C ASN A 193 -0.66 15.71 -2.87
N MET A 194 -1.22 14.85 -3.70
CA MET A 194 -1.79 15.19 -5.01
C MET A 194 -3.32 15.09 -5.00
N THR A 195 -3.95 15.32 -3.85
CA THR A 195 -5.42 15.33 -3.73
C THR A 195 -6.02 16.54 -4.43
N GLU A 196 -7.28 16.43 -4.83
CA GLU A 196 -8.02 17.52 -5.47
C GLU A 196 -8.01 18.80 -4.62
N SER A 197 -8.19 18.69 -3.30
CA SER A 197 -8.12 19.84 -2.39
C SER A 197 -6.77 20.57 -2.44
N ARG A 198 -5.67 19.84 -2.59
CA ARG A 198 -4.32 20.43 -2.68
C ARG A 198 -4.13 21.13 -4.04
N LEU A 199 -4.58 20.50 -5.11
CA LEU A 199 -4.51 21.07 -6.46
C LEU A 199 -5.38 22.31 -6.61
N LEU A 200 -6.63 22.29 -6.11
CA LEU A 200 -7.52 23.45 -6.08
C LEU A 200 -6.91 24.61 -5.27
N SER A 201 -6.27 24.29 -4.15
CA SER A 201 -5.54 25.30 -3.35
C SER A 201 -4.40 25.94 -4.14
N ALA A 202 -3.64 25.14 -4.88
CA ALA A 202 -2.55 25.63 -5.73
C ALA A 202 -3.07 26.48 -6.92
N ILE A 203 -4.16 26.06 -7.56
CA ILE A 203 -4.85 26.85 -8.59
C ILE A 203 -5.29 28.21 -8.02
N GLY A 204 -5.95 28.20 -6.86
CA GLY A 204 -6.41 29.42 -6.19
C GLY A 204 -5.28 30.34 -5.72
N ALA A 205 -4.10 29.80 -5.40
CA ALA A 205 -2.92 30.60 -5.09
C ALA A 205 -2.36 31.29 -6.35
N ARG A 206 -2.31 30.56 -7.49
CA ARG A 206 -1.79 31.07 -8.76
C ARG A 206 -2.65 32.19 -9.35
N THR A 207 -3.98 32.06 -9.29
CA THR A 207 -4.91 33.09 -9.79
C THR A 207 -4.81 34.40 -9.00
N LYS A 208 -4.56 34.32 -7.69
CA LYS A 208 -4.35 35.51 -6.84
C LYS A 208 -3.07 36.27 -7.19
N THR A 209 -2.01 35.58 -7.61
CA THR A 209 -0.76 36.23 -8.03
C THR A 209 -0.90 36.90 -9.39
N SER A 210 -1.70 36.34 -10.31
CA SER A 210 -1.93 36.92 -11.64
C SER A 210 -2.91 38.08 -11.63
N ALA A 211 -3.75 38.22 -10.60
CA ALA A 211 -4.63 39.36 -10.42
C ALA A 211 -3.85 40.60 -9.93
N ALA A 212 -2.78 40.96 -10.65
CA ALA A 212 -2.33 42.34 -10.70
C ALA A 212 -3.46 43.12 -11.37
N GLU A 213 -4.30 43.76 -10.55
CA GLU A 213 -5.28 44.82 -10.86
C GLU A 213 -5.33 45.21 -12.34
N SER A 214 -5.89 44.34 -13.18
CA SER A 214 -6.41 44.81 -14.45
C SER A 214 -7.57 45.70 -14.06
N SER A 215 -7.42 47.01 -14.29
CA SER A 215 -8.51 47.95 -14.07
C SER A 215 -9.77 47.35 -14.70
N PRO A 216 -10.88 47.28 -13.93
CA PRO A 216 -12.09 46.67 -14.44
C PRO A 216 -12.43 47.32 -15.77
N ALA A 217 -12.71 46.50 -16.79
CA ALA A 217 -12.90 46.99 -18.15
C ALA A 217 -13.91 48.15 -18.14
N PRO A 218 -13.71 49.24 -18.91
CA PRO A 218 -14.47 50.49 -18.77
C PRO A 218 -15.97 50.34 -19.06
N TRP A 219 -16.37 49.23 -19.69
CA TRP A 219 -17.76 48.88 -19.94
C TRP A 219 -18.41 48.08 -18.80
N SER A 220 -17.63 47.56 -17.85
CA SER A 220 -18.14 46.82 -16.70
C SER A 220 -18.86 47.76 -15.73
N ARG A 221 -19.99 47.31 -15.18
CA ARG A 221 -20.73 48.07 -14.15
C ARG A 221 -19.88 48.36 -12.92
N ALA A 222 -18.90 47.51 -12.60
CA ALA A 222 -17.95 47.73 -11.51
C ALA A 222 -17.11 49.00 -11.71
N ALA A 223 -16.67 49.29 -12.95
CA ALA A 223 -15.95 50.53 -13.26
C ALA A 223 -16.81 51.80 -13.12
N ARG A 224 -18.14 51.68 -13.27
CA ARG A 224 -19.07 52.82 -13.21
C ARG A 224 -19.62 53.10 -11.81
N ASN A 225 -19.35 52.24 -10.83
CA ASN A 225 -19.87 52.42 -9.48
C ASN A 225 -18.83 51.99 -8.42
N PRO A 226 -17.80 52.82 -8.16
CA PRO A 226 -16.70 52.47 -7.27
C PRO A 226 -17.15 52.10 -5.85
N LEU A 227 -18.31 52.60 -5.40
CA LEU A 227 -18.86 52.32 -4.06
C LEU A 227 -19.44 50.91 -3.89
N VAL A 228 -19.73 50.18 -4.97
CA VAL A 228 -20.31 48.82 -4.90
C VAL A 228 -19.23 47.74 -5.08
N ALA A 229 -18.03 48.12 -5.54
CA ALA A 229 -16.93 47.19 -5.75
C ALA A 229 -16.38 46.59 -4.44
N GLU A 230 -16.58 47.25 -3.29
CA GLU A 230 -16.05 46.75 -2.02
C GLU A 230 -16.86 45.61 -1.39
N ALA A 231 -18.14 45.42 -1.74
CA ALA A 231 -19.01 44.67 -0.83
C ALA A 231 -19.29 43.19 -1.16
N SER A 232 -19.49 42.72 -2.40
CA SER A 232 -20.13 41.37 -2.52
C SER A 232 -19.96 40.54 -3.80
N THR A 233 -19.16 40.91 -4.81
CA THR A 233 -19.16 40.12 -6.08
C THR A 233 -17.82 39.61 -6.57
N ALA A 234 -16.72 39.84 -5.84
CA ALA A 234 -15.39 39.45 -6.28
C ALA A 234 -15.16 37.92 -6.40
N THR A 235 -15.87 37.08 -5.65
CA THR A 235 -15.47 35.66 -5.54
C THR A 235 -16.08 34.74 -6.59
N VAL A 236 -17.33 34.97 -7.03
CA VAL A 236 -18.04 34.01 -7.89
C VAL A 236 -17.94 34.34 -9.38
N ALA A 237 -18.00 35.64 -9.75
CA ALA A 237 -17.94 36.05 -11.14
C ALA A 237 -16.53 35.90 -11.76
N ALA A 238 -15.48 36.09 -10.96
CA ALA A 238 -14.10 35.91 -11.42
C ALA A 238 -13.78 34.44 -11.76
N MET A 239 -14.36 33.48 -11.04
CA MET A 239 -14.19 32.06 -11.37
C MET A 239 -14.97 31.67 -12.64
N ALA A 240 -16.18 32.20 -12.84
CA ALA A 240 -16.98 31.85 -14.02
C ALA A 240 -16.42 32.47 -15.32
N ALA A 241 -15.98 33.73 -15.29
CA ALA A 241 -15.48 34.42 -16.48
C ALA A 241 -14.06 33.97 -16.89
N ALA A 242 -13.21 33.58 -15.93
CA ALA A 242 -11.89 33.03 -16.27
C ALA A 242 -11.97 31.63 -16.90
N VAL A 243 -13.02 30.85 -16.60
CA VAL A 243 -13.17 29.47 -17.08
C VAL A 243 -13.58 29.40 -18.55
N THR A 244 -14.29 30.39 -19.10
CA THR A 244 -14.80 30.27 -20.48
C THR A 244 -13.79 30.62 -21.57
N ASP A 245 -12.87 31.56 -21.33
CA ASP A 245 -11.95 32.03 -22.39
C ASP A 245 -10.56 31.37 -22.39
N THR A 246 -10.28 30.43 -21.47
CA THR A 246 -8.94 29.80 -21.37
C THR A 246 -8.95 28.28 -21.30
N VAL A 247 -10.01 27.61 -21.79
CA VAL A 247 -10.11 26.15 -21.79
C VAL A 247 -8.92 25.48 -22.51
N ASP A 248 -8.44 26.03 -23.63
CA ASP A 248 -7.27 25.50 -24.34
C ASP A 248 -5.92 25.84 -23.67
N GLY A 249 -5.88 26.82 -22.76
CA GLY A 249 -4.68 27.16 -21.98
C GLY A 249 -4.57 26.42 -20.64
N LEU A 250 -5.67 25.82 -20.18
CA LEU A 250 -5.77 25.21 -18.86
C LEU A 250 -5.08 23.84 -18.77
N ASP A 251 -4.99 23.05 -19.84
CA ASP A 251 -4.34 21.73 -19.80
C ASP A 251 -2.82 21.84 -19.55
N GLY A 252 -2.17 22.81 -20.22
CA GLY A 252 -0.78 23.17 -19.90
C GLY A 252 -0.65 23.73 -18.47
N SER A 253 -1.70 24.40 -17.98
CA SER A 253 -1.74 24.94 -16.62
C SER A 253 -1.86 23.84 -15.56
N LEU A 254 -2.70 22.82 -15.73
CA LEU A 254 -2.89 21.75 -14.74
C LEU A 254 -1.63 20.90 -14.60
N SER A 255 -1.01 20.51 -15.72
CA SER A 255 0.24 19.75 -15.71
C SER A 255 1.37 20.53 -15.04
N SER A 256 1.47 21.84 -15.34
CA SER A 256 2.39 22.76 -14.68
C SER A 256 2.10 22.89 -13.17
N ILE A 257 0.83 22.99 -12.76
CA ILE A 257 0.44 23.08 -11.36
C ILE A 257 0.76 21.79 -10.61
N ARG A 258 0.51 20.62 -11.21
CA ARG A 258 0.87 19.33 -10.62
C ARG A 258 2.38 19.21 -10.42
N ALA A 259 3.17 19.59 -11.43
CA ALA A 259 4.63 19.59 -11.34
C ALA A 259 5.11 20.54 -10.24
N GLN A 260 4.55 21.75 -10.16
CA GLN A 260 4.85 22.72 -9.11
C GLN A 260 4.53 22.17 -7.71
N VAL A 261 3.35 21.58 -7.51
CA VAL A 261 2.94 21.02 -6.21
C VAL A 261 3.87 19.88 -5.79
N ALA A 262 4.21 18.99 -6.72
CA ALA A 262 5.12 17.87 -6.46
C ALA A 262 6.55 18.36 -6.14
N GLN A 263 7.09 19.29 -6.93
CA GLN A 263 8.41 19.88 -6.70
C GLN A 263 8.46 20.64 -5.37
N GLU A 264 7.45 21.43 -5.06
CA GLU A 264 7.37 22.15 -3.78
C GLU A 264 7.31 21.19 -2.59
N ALA A 265 6.58 20.07 -2.72
CA ALA A 265 6.52 19.05 -1.68
C ALA A 265 7.89 18.38 -1.45
N VAL A 266 8.62 18.04 -2.53
CA VAL A 266 9.97 17.47 -2.44
C VAL A 266 10.97 18.47 -1.86
N LEU A 267 10.88 19.75 -2.24
CA LEU A 267 11.75 20.81 -1.72
C LEU A 267 11.52 21.10 -0.23
N LYS A 268 10.27 20.98 0.24
CA LYS A 268 9.90 21.17 1.65
C LYS A 268 9.99 19.88 2.48
N MET A 269 10.45 18.79 1.88
CA MET A 269 10.50 17.49 2.51
C MET A 269 11.53 17.46 3.65
N ASN A 270 11.10 17.00 4.82
CA ASN A 270 11.94 16.79 5.98
C ASN A 270 12.71 15.47 5.83
N TRP A 271 13.80 15.50 5.07
CA TRP A 271 14.63 14.33 4.81
C TRP A 271 15.24 13.69 6.06
N GLY A 272 15.42 14.46 7.15
CA GLY A 272 15.81 13.91 8.45
C GLY A 272 14.76 12.97 9.04
N PHE A 273 13.47 13.33 8.93
CA PHE A 273 12.37 12.45 9.31
C PHE A 273 12.29 11.22 8.39
N VAL A 274 12.47 11.39 7.08
CA VAL A 274 12.47 10.28 6.12
C VAL A 274 13.57 9.26 6.45
N LEU A 275 14.78 9.73 6.74
CA LEU A 275 15.90 8.88 7.19
C LEU A 275 15.58 8.17 8.52
N GLN A 276 14.95 8.87 9.46
CA GLN A 276 14.50 8.26 10.72
C GLN A 276 13.49 7.13 10.45
N GLN A 277 12.53 7.33 9.54
CA GLN A 277 11.57 6.31 9.15
C GLN A 277 12.24 5.12 8.46
N TRP A 278 13.25 5.37 7.62
CA TRP A 278 14.05 4.32 6.99
C TRP A 278 14.72 3.43 8.04
N LYS A 279 15.45 4.02 8.99
CA LYS A 279 16.12 3.29 10.07
C LYS A 279 15.14 2.50 10.94
N GLN A 280 13.97 3.08 11.22
CA GLN A 280 12.90 2.39 11.94
C GLN A 280 12.37 1.20 11.15
N ALA A 281 12.21 1.33 9.83
CA ALA A 281 11.81 0.23 8.97
C ALA A 281 12.85 -0.89 9.01
N GLU A 282 14.14 -0.59 8.78
CA GLU A 282 15.22 -1.58 8.84
C GLU A 282 15.24 -2.31 10.19
N SER A 283 15.28 -1.56 11.29
CA SER A 283 15.26 -2.11 12.64
C SER A 283 14.03 -2.98 12.90
N TYR A 284 12.85 -2.58 12.42
CA TYR A 284 11.63 -3.36 12.56
C TYR A 284 11.67 -4.66 11.75
N TYR A 285 12.12 -4.59 10.50
CA TYR A 285 12.19 -5.76 9.61
C TYR A 285 13.29 -6.74 9.98
N GLU A 286 14.33 -6.28 10.67
CA GLU A 286 15.42 -7.10 11.23
C GLU A 286 15.12 -7.56 12.66
N SER A 287 14.03 -7.09 13.27
CA SER A 287 13.70 -7.47 14.64
C SER A 287 13.26 -8.93 14.75
N ALA A 288 13.87 -9.66 15.68
CA ALA A 288 13.45 -11.02 16.03
C ALA A 288 12.00 -11.08 16.53
N GLU A 289 11.48 -9.99 17.10
CA GLU A 289 10.07 -9.92 17.52
C GLU A 289 9.12 -10.05 16.33
N ARG A 290 9.42 -9.37 15.21
CA ARG A 290 8.63 -9.48 13.99
C ARG A 290 8.68 -10.90 13.44
N GLU A 291 9.87 -11.49 13.33
CA GLU A 291 10.03 -12.86 12.85
C GLU A 291 9.22 -13.85 13.66
N ARG A 292 9.27 -13.76 15.00
CA ARG A 292 8.45 -14.59 15.90
C ARG A 292 6.95 -14.39 15.67
N LYS A 293 6.49 -13.15 15.47
CA LYS A 293 5.07 -12.87 15.18
C LYS A 293 4.64 -13.45 13.83
N VAL A 294 5.47 -13.32 12.80
CA VAL A 294 5.22 -13.90 11.48
C VAL A 294 5.19 -15.42 11.56
N GLN A 295 6.14 -16.03 12.27
CA GLN A 295 6.17 -17.47 12.48
C GLN A 295 4.94 -17.96 13.25
N ALA A 296 4.58 -17.30 14.36
CA ALA A 296 3.39 -17.63 15.14
C ALA A 296 2.10 -17.50 14.32
N GLN A 297 1.98 -16.43 13.51
CA GLN A 297 0.84 -16.24 12.62
C GLN A 297 0.78 -17.32 11.54
N ARG A 298 1.93 -17.66 10.93
CA ARG A 298 2.02 -18.73 9.94
C ARG A 298 1.60 -20.07 10.55
N THR A 299 2.13 -20.44 11.72
CA THR A 299 1.73 -21.65 12.44
C THR A 299 0.24 -21.64 12.80
N LYS A 300 -0.32 -20.49 13.19
CA LYS A 300 -1.77 -20.35 13.42
C LYS A 300 -2.57 -20.61 12.13
N MET A 301 -2.19 -20.00 11.01
CA MET A 301 -2.87 -20.20 9.73
C MET A 301 -2.74 -21.64 9.23
N GLU A 302 -1.56 -22.27 9.37
CA GLU A 302 -1.33 -23.68 9.04
C GLU A 302 -2.22 -24.59 9.88
N ARG A 303 -2.35 -24.31 11.20
CA ARG A 303 -3.25 -25.05 12.09
C ARG A 303 -4.72 -24.86 11.70
N GLU A 304 -5.16 -23.64 11.40
CA GLU A 304 -6.53 -23.36 10.95
C GLU A 304 -6.85 -24.03 9.61
N ALA A 305 -5.91 -24.01 8.67
CA ALA A 305 -6.04 -24.69 7.38
C ALA A 305 -6.13 -26.22 7.56
N ALA A 306 -5.30 -26.81 8.41
CA ALA A 306 -5.34 -28.24 8.72
C ALA A 306 -6.68 -28.64 9.36
N LEU A 307 -7.19 -27.84 10.32
CA LEU A 307 -8.50 -28.08 10.93
C LEU A 307 -9.65 -27.94 9.93
N ALA A 308 -9.59 -26.95 9.04
CA ALA A 308 -10.58 -26.78 7.99
C ALA A 308 -10.59 -27.98 7.03
N GLU A 309 -9.43 -28.51 6.66
CA GLU A 309 -9.33 -29.68 5.79
C GLU A 309 -9.83 -30.97 6.46
N MET A 310 -9.49 -31.15 7.75
CA MET A 310 -10.05 -32.25 8.55
C MET A 310 -11.57 -32.17 8.69
N SER A 311 -12.14 -30.97 8.80
CA SER A 311 -13.60 -30.78 8.79
C SER A 311 -14.21 -31.22 7.46
N LYS A 312 -13.60 -30.84 6.33
CA LYS A 312 -14.09 -31.27 5.01
C LYS A 312 -14.02 -32.80 4.83
N LEU A 313 -12.95 -33.44 5.31
CA LEU A 313 -12.83 -34.90 5.28
C LEU A 313 -13.96 -35.55 6.09
N ARG A 314 -14.26 -35.01 7.27
CA ARG A 314 -15.37 -35.48 8.10
C ARG A 314 -16.72 -35.31 7.41
N ASP A 315 -16.94 -34.18 6.74
CA ASP A 315 -18.20 -33.87 6.03
C ASP A 315 -18.35 -34.69 4.73
N SER A 316 -17.25 -35.12 4.13
CA SER A 316 -17.25 -35.97 2.91
C SER A 316 -17.70 -37.41 3.16
N GLY A 317 -17.91 -37.82 4.41
CA GLY A 317 -18.24 -39.20 4.76
C GLY A 317 -17.07 -40.18 4.64
N ALA A 318 -15.85 -39.67 4.40
CA ALA A 318 -14.64 -40.48 4.47
C ALA A 318 -14.51 -41.04 5.90
N THR A 319 -14.81 -42.33 6.04
CA THR A 319 -14.68 -43.02 7.32
C THR A 319 -13.20 -43.28 7.54
N ILE A 320 -12.53 -42.37 8.26
CA ILE A 320 -11.16 -42.59 8.71
C ILE A 320 -11.24 -43.72 9.75
N LEU A 321 -10.85 -44.93 9.36
CA LEU A 321 -10.69 -46.06 10.27
C LEU A 321 -9.70 -45.63 11.35
N THR A 322 -10.19 -45.44 12.57
CA THR A 322 -9.47 -44.91 13.74
C THR A 322 -8.34 -45.81 14.25
N SER A 323 -7.93 -46.82 13.48
CA SER A 323 -6.80 -47.69 13.80
C SER A 323 -5.46 -47.02 13.55
N ASP A 324 -5.40 -46.02 12.66
CA ASP A 324 -4.17 -45.29 12.38
C ASP A 324 -4.24 -43.91 13.05
N THR A 325 -3.65 -43.80 14.23
CA THR A 325 -3.45 -42.53 14.94
C THR A 325 -2.54 -41.63 14.11
N VAL A 326 -3.12 -40.69 13.36
CA VAL A 326 -2.36 -39.59 12.74
C VAL A 326 -1.98 -38.60 13.82
N GLU A 327 -0.82 -38.79 14.45
CA GLU A 327 -0.20 -37.76 15.27
C GLU A 327 0.25 -36.62 14.37
N ILE A 328 -0.45 -35.49 14.43
CA ILE A 328 -0.01 -34.24 13.81
C ILE A 328 1.07 -33.64 14.72
N THR A 329 2.29 -34.18 14.63
CA THR A 329 3.47 -33.51 15.17
C THR A 329 3.74 -32.27 14.33
N VAL A 330 3.24 -31.13 14.80
CA VAL A 330 3.68 -29.82 14.32
C VAL A 330 5.14 -29.68 14.75
N ALA A 331 6.07 -29.84 13.80
CA ALA A 331 7.49 -29.61 14.03
C ALA A 331 7.72 -28.13 14.36
N GLY A 332 7.60 -27.79 15.63
CA GLY A 332 7.73 -26.45 16.16
C GLY A 332 8.64 -26.45 17.39
N SER A 333 9.90 -26.09 17.14
CA SER A 333 10.93 -25.62 18.08
C SER A 333 11.30 -26.52 19.27
N ASP A 334 12.45 -27.18 19.13
CA ASP A 334 13.49 -27.39 20.15
C ASP A 334 13.06 -27.27 21.62
N ALA A 335 12.35 -28.30 22.11
CA ALA A 335 12.32 -28.61 23.52
C ALA A 335 13.23 -29.82 23.75
N VAL A 336 14.41 -29.54 24.29
CA VAL A 336 15.44 -30.50 24.71
C VAL A 336 14.80 -31.65 25.51
N PRO A 337 14.88 -32.91 25.05
CA PRO A 337 14.30 -34.04 25.76
C PRO A 337 15.21 -34.43 26.93
N GLU A 338 14.72 -34.18 28.14
CA GLU A 338 15.36 -34.59 29.37
C GLU A 338 15.24 -36.12 29.54
N LYS A 339 16.42 -36.73 29.59
CA LYS A 339 16.74 -38.11 29.93
C LYS A 339 15.79 -38.76 30.95
N ALA A 340 15.30 -39.94 30.61
CA ALA A 340 15.13 -41.03 31.57
C ALA A 340 15.81 -42.30 31.04
N SER A 341 16.54 -42.91 31.95
CA SER A 341 17.70 -43.79 31.83
C SER A 341 17.40 -45.30 31.84
N ARG A 342 18.47 -46.07 31.52
CA ARG A 342 18.75 -47.50 31.80
C ARG A 342 18.30 -48.48 30.73
N ASP A 343 19.01 -49.54 30.37
CA ASP A 343 20.36 -50.07 30.65
C ASP A 343 20.51 -51.27 29.68
N LEU A 344 21.64 -51.41 28.96
CA LEU A 344 22.17 -52.63 28.28
C LEU A 344 23.35 -52.17 27.39
N LYS A 345 24.58 -52.01 27.89
CA LYS A 345 25.62 -52.98 28.31
C LYS A 345 26.30 -53.73 27.14
N ALA A 346 27.59 -53.38 26.96
CA ALA A 346 28.72 -54.12 26.35
C ALA A 346 28.68 -54.31 24.81
N SER A 347 29.77 -54.21 24.02
CA SER A 347 31.22 -54.05 24.21
C SER A 347 31.86 -53.86 22.80
N THR A 348 33.20 -53.68 22.74
CA THR A 348 34.13 -53.48 21.58
C THR A 348 34.12 -52.06 20.99
N GLN A 349 35.05 -51.13 21.28
CA GLN A 349 36.51 -51.08 21.41
C GLN A 349 37.29 -51.13 20.08
N THR A 350 38.07 -50.05 19.85
CA THR A 350 39.28 -49.90 18.99
C THR A 350 39.03 -49.79 17.46
N THR A 351 39.60 -48.89 16.65
CA THR A 351 40.89 -48.16 16.66
C THR A 351 40.88 -47.00 15.63
N LYS A 352 41.43 -45.84 16.06
CA LYS A 352 42.22 -44.77 15.39
C LYS A 352 42.13 -44.49 13.87
N GLU A 353 41.97 -43.17 13.59
CA GLU A 353 42.72 -42.29 12.65
C GLU A 353 43.92 -42.91 11.88
N PRO A 354 44.25 -42.46 10.64
CA PRO A 354 44.55 -41.03 10.37
C PRO A 354 44.31 -40.45 8.94
N ARG A 355 44.08 -39.13 8.92
CA ARG A 355 44.76 -38.04 8.14
C ARG A 355 45.24 -38.26 6.69
N LYS A 356 44.72 -37.41 5.79
CA LYS A 356 45.40 -36.67 4.69
C LYS A 356 44.38 -35.69 4.10
N GLU A 357 44.44 -34.38 4.29
CA GLU A 357 45.33 -33.39 3.66
C GLU A 357 45.48 -33.62 2.14
N GLU A 358 44.68 -32.87 1.37
CA GLU A 358 45.05 -32.36 0.06
C GLU A 358 44.33 -31.02 -0.16
N GLU A 359 45.14 -29.97 -0.22
CA GLU A 359 44.83 -28.63 -0.70
C GLU A 359 44.49 -28.69 -2.19
N GLU A 360 43.40 -28.05 -2.62
CA GLU A 360 43.43 -27.33 -3.90
C GLU A 360 42.39 -26.20 -3.93
N THR A 361 42.93 -24.99 -3.90
CA THR A 361 42.49 -23.76 -4.57
C THR A 361 41.03 -23.32 -4.48
N ALA A 362 40.89 -22.20 -3.75
CA ALA A 362 39.84 -21.19 -3.80
C ALA A 362 39.25 -20.92 -5.20
N GLY A 363 38.28 -21.74 -5.62
CA GLY A 363 37.19 -21.31 -6.49
C GLY A 363 36.13 -20.69 -5.61
N VAL A 364 36.00 -19.37 -5.64
CA VAL A 364 34.91 -18.62 -4.98
C VAL A 364 33.59 -19.19 -5.49
N GLY A 365 32.98 -20.05 -4.67
CA GLY A 365 31.75 -20.75 -4.99
C GLY A 365 30.58 -19.78 -4.98
N THR A 366 30.34 -19.10 -6.09
CA THR A 366 29.02 -18.57 -6.45
C THR A 366 28.10 -19.70 -6.95
N ALA A 367 28.09 -20.82 -6.21
CA ALA A 367 27.23 -21.94 -6.47
C ALA A 367 25.94 -21.73 -5.68
N ASN A 368 24.82 -21.58 -6.39
CA ASN A 368 23.42 -21.54 -5.90
C ASN A 368 22.74 -20.17 -5.70
N GLN A 369 23.09 -19.12 -6.46
CA GLN A 369 22.15 -17.98 -6.60
C GLN A 369 21.04 -18.36 -7.60
N ASP A 370 19.97 -18.95 -7.09
CA ASP A 370 18.69 -19.09 -7.78
C ASP A 370 17.81 -17.89 -7.34
N PRO A 371 17.25 -17.09 -8.27
CA PRO A 371 17.29 -17.23 -9.74
C PRO A 371 18.56 -16.68 -10.41
N HIS A 372 18.90 -17.28 -11.55
CA HIS A 372 19.90 -16.73 -12.47
C HIS A 372 19.29 -15.56 -13.26
N CYS A 373 19.83 -14.36 -13.06
CA CYS A 373 19.34 -13.13 -13.68
C CYS A 373 20.12 -12.79 -14.94
N THR A 374 19.44 -12.43 -16.03
CA THR A 374 20.08 -11.94 -17.26
C THR A 374 19.21 -10.85 -17.89
N GLN A 375 19.82 -9.74 -18.31
CA GLN A 375 19.12 -8.70 -19.05
C GLN A 375 19.25 -8.95 -20.56
N LEU A 376 18.13 -8.97 -21.26
CA LEU A 376 18.06 -9.12 -22.71
C LEU A 376 18.27 -7.76 -23.41
N GLU A 377 18.56 -7.79 -24.71
CA GLU A 377 18.85 -6.59 -25.52
C GLU A 377 17.69 -5.59 -25.57
N ASP A 378 16.45 -6.06 -25.43
CA ASP A 378 15.24 -5.23 -25.38
C ASP A 378 15.03 -4.57 -24.00
N GLY A 379 15.92 -4.82 -23.03
CA GLY A 379 15.82 -4.36 -21.65
C GLY A 379 14.99 -5.27 -20.73
N THR A 380 14.44 -6.37 -21.24
CA THR A 380 13.70 -7.35 -20.44
C THR A 380 14.65 -8.10 -19.51
N TRP A 381 14.32 -8.16 -18.22
CA TRP A 381 15.02 -9.00 -17.24
C TRP A 381 14.45 -10.41 -17.25
N GLN A 382 15.30 -11.40 -17.46
CA GLN A 382 14.99 -12.82 -17.37
C GLN A 382 15.56 -13.41 -16.08
N TYR A 383 14.71 -14.08 -15.31
CA TYR A 383 15.04 -14.81 -14.09
C TYR A 383 14.78 -16.29 -14.36
N ALA A 384 15.85 -17.07 -14.48
CA ALA A 384 15.76 -18.51 -14.69
C ALA A 384 15.93 -19.26 -13.36
N TYR A 385 14.96 -20.10 -13.03
CA TYR A 385 14.94 -20.86 -11.79
C TYR A 385 15.44 -22.28 -12.01
N LYS A 386 15.96 -22.93 -10.96
CA LYS A 386 16.49 -24.30 -11.08
C LYS A 386 15.45 -25.35 -11.45
N ASN A 387 14.19 -25.10 -11.13
CA ASN A 387 13.09 -25.97 -11.51
C ASN A 387 12.70 -25.86 -13.00
N GLY A 388 13.36 -24.98 -13.77
CA GLY A 388 13.06 -24.73 -15.18
C GLY A 388 12.00 -23.64 -15.41
N ASP A 389 11.43 -23.07 -14.34
CA ASP A 389 10.55 -21.92 -14.48
C ASP A 389 11.34 -20.69 -14.94
N LEU A 390 10.67 -19.80 -15.66
CA LEU A 390 11.24 -18.53 -16.11
C LEU A 390 10.31 -17.38 -15.73
N THR A 391 10.85 -16.33 -15.12
CA THR A 391 10.14 -15.04 -14.98
C THR A 391 10.78 -14.02 -15.91
N LEU A 392 9.99 -13.32 -16.70
CA LEU A 392 10.42 -12.21 -17.56
C LEU A 392 9.78 -10.92 -17.04
N LEU A 393 10.58 -9.89 -16.78
CA LEU A 393 10.13 -8.55 -16.42
C LEU A 393 10.49 -7.60 -17.56
N ARG A 394 9.48 -7.19 -18.32
CA ARG A 394 9.65 -6.31 -19.48
C ARG A 394 9.75 -4.83 -19.04
N PRO A 395 10.33 -3.95 -19.88
CA PRO A 395 10.44 -2.52 -19.57
C PRO A 395 9.10 -1.79 -19.41
N ASP A 396 8.05 -2.29 -20.04
CA ASP A 396 6.68 -1.75 -19.92
C ASP A 396 6.03 -2.06 -18.57
N GLY A 397 6.69 -2.85 -17.71
CA GLY A 397 6.18 -3.31 -16.42
C GLY A 397 5.45 -4.66 -16.48
N THR A 398 5.28 -5.23 -17.67
CA THR A 398 4.64 -6.54 -17.85
C THR A 398 5.53 -7.66 -17.28
N ARG A 399 4.94 -8.56 -16.49
CA ARG A 399 5.61 -9.72 -15.90
C ARG A 399 5.08 -11.01 -16.51
N VAL A 400 5.94 -11.84 -17.09
CA VAL A 400 5.57 -13.14 -17.67
C VAL A 400 6.21 -14.25 -16.86
N PHE A 401 5.40 -15.10 -16.26
CA PHE A 401 5.81 -16.30 -15.54
C PHE A 401 5.56 -17.51 -16.43
N LYS A 402 6.61 -18.19 -16.89
CA LYS A 402 6.51 -19.43 -17.67
C LYS A 402 6.83 -20.61 -16.78
N LYS A 403 5.84 -21.47 -16.59
CA LYS A 403 5.96 -22.79 -15.97
C LYS A 403 5.75 -23.87 -17.02
N SER A 404 6.05 -25.13 -16.69
CA SER A 404 5.93 -26.26 -17.61
C SER A 404 4.55 -26.42 -18.28
N ASP A 405 3.49 -26.00 -17.59
CA ASP A 405 2.10 -26.24 -17.94
C ASP A 405 1.24 -24.97 -18.00
N LEU A 406 1.84 -23.80 -17.77
CA LEU A 406 1.12 -22.54 -17.69
C LEU A 406 2.05 -21.35 -17.94
N THR A 407 1.65 -20.45 -18.84
CA THR A 407 2.25 -19.11 -18.93
C THR A 407 1.29 -18.09 -18.34
N THR A 408 1.72 -17.35 -17.32
CA THR A 408 0.94 -16.29 -16.70
C THR A 408 1.57 -14.94 -17.03
N THR A 409 0.83 -14.06 -17.70
CA THR A 409 1.26 -12.70 -18.02
C THR A 409 0.47 -11.70 -17.19
N VAL A 410 1.14 -10.95 -16.31
CA VAL A 410 0.57 -9.84 -15.56
C VAL A 410 0.96 -8.55 -16.27
N PHE A 411 -0.02 -7.87 -16.84
CA PHE A 411 0.16 -6.61 -17.55
C PHE A 411 0.31 -5.45 -16.58
N ALA A 412 0.91 -4.35 -17.06
CA ALA A 412 1.14 -3.15 -16.26
C ALA A 412 -0.14 -2.46 -15.75
N ASP A 413 -1.27 -2.67 -16.43
CA ASP A 413 -2.58 -2.18 -15.99
C ASP A 413 -3.15 -2.99 -14.80
N GLY A 414 -2.59 -4.17 -14.51
CA GLY A 414 -3.04 -5.11 -13.48
C GLY A 414 -3.85 -6.29 -14.02
N SER A 415 -4.14 -6.33 -15.32
CA SER A 415 -4.82 -7.46 -15.95
C SER A 415 -3.91 -8.69 -15.95
N THR A 416 -4.48 -9.89 -15.80
CA THR A 416 -3.72 -11.15 -15.75
C THR A 416 -4.23 -12.12 -16.80
N LEU A 417 -3.35 -12.54 -17.71
CA LEU A 417 -3.60 -13.56 -18.72
C LEU A 417 -2.96 -14.88 -18.30
N TYR A 418 -3.72 -15.96 -18.37
CA TYR A 418 -3.28 -17.33 -18.16
C TYR A 418 -3.37 -18.08 -19.50
N GLU A 419 -2.28 -18.65 -19.98
CA GLU A 419 -2.20 -19.36 -21.26
C GLU A 419 -1.78 -20.81 -21.01
N TYR A 420 -2.63 -21.74 -21.43
CA TYR A 420 -2.43 -23.17 -21.24
C TYR A 420 -1.87 -23.85 -22.51
N PRO A 421 -1.12 -24.95 -22.39
CA PRO A 421 -0.54 -25.69 -23.52
C PRO A 421 -1.55 -26.16 -24.57
N ASN A 422 -2.80 -26.39 -24.16
CA ASN A 422 -3.90 -26.79 -25.03
C ASN A 422 -4.51 -25.63 -25.85
N LYS A 423 -3.85 -24.46 -25.89
CA LYS A 423 -4.33 -23.22 -26.54
C LYS A 423 -5.58 -22.60 -25.89
N THR A 424 -5.97 -23.04 -24.70
CA THR A 424 -6.96 -22.30 -23.91
C THR A 424 -6.29 -21.13 -23.20
N SER A 425 -7.02 -20.03 -23.00
CA SER A 425 -6.54 -18.91 -22.21
C SER A 425 -7.63 -18.25 -21.39
N ILE A 426 -7.24 -17.63 -20.28
CA ILE A 426 -8.13 -16.87 -19.40
C ILE A 426 -7.51 -15.50 -19.19
N LEU A 427 -8.18 -14.44 -19.61
CA LEU A 427 -7.80 -13.06 -19.33
C LEU A 427 -8.72 -12.47 -18.26
N ASP A 428 -8.17 -12.24 -17.07
CA ASP A 428 -8.81 -11.50 -15.99
C ASP A 428 -8.43 -10.02 -16.11
N ARG A 429 -9.37 -9.20 -16.60
CA ARG A 429 -9.19 -7.77 -16.78
C ARG A 429 -9.41 -7.00 -15.47
N VAL A 430 -8.78 -5.83 -15.37
CA VAL A 430 -8.92 -4.93 -14.20
C VAL A 430 -10.33 -4.37 -13.98
N ASP A 431 -11.17 -4.38 -15.00
CA ASP A 431 -12.59 -3.99 -14.91
C ASP A 431 -13.49 -5.11 -14.34
N GLY A 432 -12.92 -6.26 -13.95
CA GLY A 432 -13.65 -7.39 -13.39
C GLY A 432 -14.33 -8.26 -14.46
N VAL A 433 -13.98 -8.10 -15.74
CA VAL A 433 -14.38 -9.01 -16.81
C VAL A 433 -13.34 -10.13 -16.95
N ARG A 434 -13.82 -11.37 -16.94
CA ARG A 434 -13.04 -12.56 -17.31
C ARG A 434 -13.40 -12.98 -18.74
N VAL A 435 -12.40 -13.02 -19.61
CA VAL A 435 -12.52 -13.55 -20.97
C VAL A 435 -11.86 -14.92 -21.01
N THR A 436 -12.61 -15.96 -21.36
CA THR A 436 -12.08 -17.33 -21.55
C THR A 436 -12.05 -17.65 -23.03
N THR A 437 -10.88 -17.95 -23.57
CA THR A 437 -10.71 -18.43 -24.94
C THR A 437 -10.49 -19.94 -24.90
N PHE A 438 -11.34 -20.70 -25.60
CA PHE A 438 -11.23 -22.14 -25.67
C PHE A 438 -10.27 -22.57 -26.80
N ALA A 439 -9.87 -23.84 -26.80
CA ALA A 439 -8.89 -24.38 -27.75
C ALA A 439 -9.34 -24.31 -29.21
N ASP A 440 -10.66 -24.23 -29.45
CA ASP A 440 -11.28 -24.06 -30.75
C ASP A 440 -11.31 -22.59 -31.23
N GLY A 441 -10.79 -21.66 -30.43
CA GLY A 441 -10.78 -20.23 -30.69
C GLY A 441 -12.08 -19.50 -30.30
N THR A 442 -13.08 -20.21 -29.77
CA THR A 442 -14.29 -19.57 -29.27
C THR A 442 -14.00 -18.83 -27.97
N THR A 443 -14.68 -17.70 -27.76
CA THR A 443 -14.50 -16.86 -26.57
C THR A 443 -15.79 -16.76 -25.77
N LYS A 444 -15.66 -16.71 -24.44
CA LYS A 444 -16.76 -16.45 -23.52
C LYS A 444 -16.35 -15.39 -22.52
N GLU A 445 -17.14 -14.33 -22.43
CA GLU A 445 -16.96 -13.26 -21.46
C GLU A 445 -17.92 -13.41 -20.28
N GLY A 446 -17.43 -13.20 -19.07
CA GLY A 446 -18.23 -13.16 -17.85
C GLY A 446 -17.73 -12.08 -16.91
N ARG A 447 -18.64 -11.31 -16.31
CA ARG A 447 -18.30 -10.39 -15.21
C ARG A 447 -18.31 -11.14 -13.89
N TYR A 448 -17.32 -10.90 -13.04
CA TYR A 448 -17.41 -11.30 -11.64
C TYR A 448 -18.62 -10.60 -11.02
N LYS A 449 -19.56 -11.40 -10.49
CA LYS A 449 -20.62 -10.89 -9.60
C LYS A 449 -20.04 -10.53 -8.24
#